data_AF-A0A2V2T3F1-F1
#
_entry.id   AF-A0A2V2T3F1-F1
#
_cell.length_a   1.000
_cell.length_b   1.000
_cell.length_c   1.000
_cell.angle_alpha   90.00
_cell.angle_beta   90.00
_cell.angle_gamma   90.00
#
_symmetry.space_group_name_H-M   'P 1'
#
loop_
_entity.id
_entity.type
_entity.pdbx_description
1 polymer ?
#
loop_
_entity_poly.entity_id
_entity_poly.type
_entity_poly.pdbx_seq_one_letter_code
_entity_poly.pdbx_strand_id
1 'polypeptide(L)'
;MKRSLILLSALMLGATLHGCGGGDDKAKAEKAAAAAVPADSCTGHPLEKALPPSKEMYGYPFISRECGYNDAKLVYGTADGSRHLEISLIDTGMPAPAQDANSEQAIAYRGVQDKLRDMTHSSLTLLNKTRETAIRNGTADKFGGEDYLPVIDTTRMGDPLGIVAPAKGEAGESSLTGLIKGRYVLTLSTPDKPNGGSTQSMRQLFVPIVEQMKLTALP
;
A
#
# COMPACT_ATOMS: atom_id res chain seq x y z
N MET A 1 48.90 24.15 19.33
CA MET A 1 49.35 23.02 20.17
C MET A 1 48.12 22.25 20.64
N LYS A 2 48.19 20.92 20.55
CA LYS A 2 47.18 19.95 21.02
C LYS A 2 46.93 20.10 22.53
N ARG A 3 45.67 19.95 22.98
CA ARG A 3 45.20 18.83 23.85
C ARG A 3 43.84 19.13 24.48
N SER A 4 42.90 18.20 24.25
CA SER A 4 41.70 17.94 25.04
C SER A 4 42.01 17.67 26.51
N LEU A 5 40.97 17.77 27.34
CA LEU A 5 40.59 17.01 28.57
C LEU A 5 39.62 17.97 29.31
N ILE A 6 38.51 17.65 29.98
CA ILE A 6 37.84 16.42 30.41
C ILE A 6 36.48 16.89 31.03
N LEU A 7 35.45 16.03 30.95
CA LEU A 7 34.28 15.84 31.83
C LEU A 7 33.75 16.99 32.74
N LEU A 8 32.42 17.12 32.83
CA LEU A 8 31.65 16.55 33.95
C LEU A 8 30.13 16.72 33.74
N SER A 9 29.43 15.60 33.82
CA SER A 9 27.98 15.51 34.02
C SER A 9 27.59 16.04 35.40
N ALA A 10 26.50 16.80 35.51
CA ALA A 10 25.75 16.92 36.76
C ALA A 10 24.30 17.30 36.49
N LEU A 11 23.40 16.35 36.77
CA LEU A 11 22.00 16.60 37.12
C LEU A 11 21.92 17.68 38.20
N MET A 12 20.92 18.56 38.11
CA MET A 12 20.23 19.03 39.30
C MET A 12 18.73 19.01 39.07
N LEU A 13 18.11 18.11 39.83
CA LEU A 13 16.69 18.07 40.12
C LEU A 13 16.27 19.41 40.75
N GLY A 14 15.30 20.09 40.13
CA GLY A 14 14.52 21.13 40.77
C GLY A 14 13.19 20.55 41.25
N ALA A 15 13.19 19.91 42.42
CA ALA A 15 11.98 19.64 43.18
C ALA A 15 11.94 20.58 44.38
N THR A 16 11.01 21.53 44.39
CA THR A 16 10.49 22.13 45.62
C THR A 16 8.97 22.14 45.58
N LEU A 17 8.41 21.25 46.39
CA LEU A 17 7.02 21.21 46.80
C LEU A 17 6.72 22.35 47.77
N HIS A 18 5.59 23.02 47.57
CA HIS A 18 4.64 23.47 48.61
C HIS A 18 3.28 23.04 48.05
N GLY A 19 2.36 22.32 48.69
CA GLY A 19 2.21 21.86 50.06
C GLY A 19 0.71 21.61 50.24
N CYS A 20 0.34 20.37 50.55
CA CYS A 20 -0.90 19.94 51.22
C CYS A 20 -2.25 19.94 50.46
N GLY A 21 -2.84 18.75 50.31
CA GLY A 21 -4.26 18.55 49.95
C GLY A 21 -4.48 17.19 49.30
N GLY A 22 -4.90 16.19 50.08
CA GLY A 22 -5.09 14.81 49.63
C GLY A 22 -6.20 14.64 48.58
N GLY A 23 -5.99 13.67 47.69
CA GLY A 23 -6.95 13.22 46.69
C GLY A 23 -6.22 12.45 45.60
N ASP A 24 -6.55 11.17 45.48
CA ASP A 24 -6.12 10.26 44.41
C ASP A 24 -6.18 10.92 43.03
N ASP A 25 -5.06 10.99 42.32
CA ASP A 25 -5.04 11.13 40.85
C ASP A 25 -3.64 10.82 40.29
N LYS A 26 -3.12 9.62 40.58
CA LYS A 26 -2.07 8.98 39.77
C LYS A 26 -2.65 8.38 38.47
N ALA A 27 -3.60 9.06 37.86
CA ALA A 27 -4.31 8.60 36.67
C ALA A 27 -4.47 9.73 35.64
N LYS A 28 -3.42 10.51 35.38
CA LYS A 28 -3.47 11.53 34.32
C LYS A 28 -2.10 11.98 33.80
N ALA A 29 -1.23 11.04 33.48
CA ALA A 29 -0.02 11.33 32.70
C ALA A 29 0.34 10.25 31.68
N GLU A 30 -0.63 9.44 31.27
CA GLU A 30 -0.56 8.57 30.09
C GLU A 30 -1.82 8.77 29.26
N LYS A 31 -2.02 10.00 28.76
CA LYS A 31 -2.72 10.13 27.48
C LYS A 31 -1.66 9.90 26.42
N ALA A 32 -1.46 8.64 26.06
CA ALA A 32 -0.92 8.29 24.76
C ALA A 32 -1.64 9.19 23.75
N ALA A 33 -0.87 9.98 23.01
CA ALA A 33 -1.41 10.72 21.89
C ALA A 33 -2.04 9.67 20.97
N ALA A 34 -3.36 9.56 20.99
CA ALA A 34 -4.09 8.87 19.96
C ALA A 34 -3.69 9.59 18.68
N ALA A 35 -2.84 8.95 17.87
CA ALA A 35 -2.50 9.45 16.55
C ALA A 35 -3.83 9.75 15.87
N ALA A 36 -4.07 11.03 15.57
CA ALA A 36 -5.30 11.44 14.92
C ALA A 36 -5.39 10.62 13.63
N VAL A 37 -6.48 9.86 13.47
CA VAL A 37 -6.78 9.17 12.21
C VAL A 37 -6.69 10.24 11.12
N PRO A 38 -5.83 10.07 10.09
CA PRO A 38 -5.70 11.05 9.02
C PRO A 38 -7.09 11.38 8.47
N ALA A 39 -7.38 12.67 8.34
CA ALA A 39 -8.66 13.11 7.82
C ALA A 39 -8.84 12.55 6.41
N ASP A 40 -9.99 11.92 6.17
CA ASP A 40 -10.35 11.35 4.88
C ASP A 40 -10.49 12.45 3.83
N SER A 41 -9.47 12.61 2.97
CA SER A 41 -9.44 13.64 1.92
C SER A 41 -10.18 13.22 0.65
N CYS A 42 -10.82 12.05 0.62
CA CYS A 42 -11.41 11.50 -0.59
C CYS A 42 -12.84 11.95 -0.88
N THR A 43 -13.51 12.66 0.04
CA THR A 43 -14.90 13.10 -0.20
C THR A 43 -14.99 13.98 -1.45
N GLY A 44 -15.76 13.56 -2.44
CA GLY A 44 -15.93 14.26 -3.73
C GLY A 44 -14.82 14.00 -4.75
N HIS A 45 -13.81 13.19 -4.41
CA HIS A 45 -12.75 12.81 -5.35
C HIS A 45 -13.28 11.81 -6.41
N PRO A 46 -12.87 11.91 -7.69
CA PRO A 46 -13.36 11.00 -8.73
C PRO A 46 -13.15 9.51 -8.43
N LEU A 47 -12.06 9.16 -7.73
CA LEU A 47 -11.75 7.78 -7.36
C LEU A 47 -12.54 7.26 -6.16
N GLU A 48 -13.14 8.13 -5.34
CA GLU A 48 -13.78 7.77 -4.07
C GLU A 48 -14.76 6.61 -4.21
N LYS A 49 -15.57 6.66 -5.27
CA LYS A 49 -16.64 5.68 -5.52
C LYS A 49 -16.13 4.28 -5.79
N ALA A 50 -14.89 4.14 -6.25
CA ALA A 50 -14.27 2.86 -6.58
C ALA A 50 -13.50 2.26 -5.39
N LEU A 51 -13.21 3.05 -4.35
CA LEU A 51 -12.39 2.62 -3.23
C LEU A 51 -13.10 1.57 -2.36
N PRO A 52 -12.34 0.70 -1.69
CA PRO A 52 -12.89 -0.23 -0.73
C PRO A 52 -13.44 0.50 0.50
N PRO A 53 -14.27 -0.17 1.32
CA PRO A 53 -14.92 0.46 2.47
C PRO A 53 -13.92 0.82 3.59
N SER A 54 -14.18 1.92 4.29
CA SER A 54 -13.42 2.35 5.48
C SER A 54 -13.81 1.56 6.74
N LYS A 55 -13.77 0.23 6.66
CA LYS A 55 -14.03 -0.72 7.76
C LYS A 55 -13.05 -1.87 7.66
N GLU A 56 -13.01 -2.73 8.68
CA GLU A 56 -12.18 -3.93 8.64
C GLU A 56 -12.47 -4.81 7.42
N MET A 57 -11.41 -5.30 6.76
CA MET A 57 -11.49 -6.25 5.65
C MET A 57 -10.50 -7.39 5.87
N TYR A 58 -10.97 -8.63 5.82
CA TYR A 58 -10.11 -9.83 5.94
C TYR A 58 -9.17 -9.82 7.16
N GLY A 59 -9.64 -9.27 8.30
CA GLY A 59 -8.83 -9.13 9.51
C GLY A 59 -7.86 -7.95 9.50
N TYR A 60 -7.92 -7.06 8.50
CA TYR A 60 -7.16 -5.81 8.46
C TYR A 60 -8.06 -4.64 8.86
N PRO A 61 -7.91 -4.09 10.08
CA PRO A 61 -8.63 -2.89 10.51
C PRO A 61 -8.30 -1.70 9.60
N PHE A 62 -9.26 -0.82 9.36
CA PHE A 62 -9.00 0.39 8.57
C PHE A 62 -8.13 1.38 9.37
N ILE A 63 -7.07 1.91 8.75
CA ILE A 63 -6.17 2.91 9.36
C ILE A 63 -6.38 4.28 8.72
N SER A 64 -6.20 4.39 7.40
CA SER A 64 -6.26 5.68 6.71
C SER A 64 -6.70 5.56 5.26
N ARG A 65 -7.21 6.68 4.75
CA ARG A 65 -7.56 6.89 3.35
C ARG A 65 -7.20 8.31 2.96
N GLU A 66 -6.42 8.45 1.90
CA GLU A 66 -5.92 9.72 1.39
C GLU A 66 -6.09 9.73 -0.13
N CYS A 67 -6.69 10.77 -0.67
CA CYS A 67 -6.72 11.05 -2.11
C CYS A 67 -5.83 12.25 -2.41
N GLY A 68 -4.93 12.08 -3.38
CA GLY A 68 -4.12 13.14 -3.95
C GLY A 68 -4.79 13.77 -5.17
N TYR A 69 -3.98 14.30 -6.10
CA TYR A 69 -4.50 14.89 -7.33
C TYR A 69 -5.09 13.82 -8.25
N ASN A 70 -4.36 12.73 -8.47
CA ASN A 70 -4.77 11.65 -9.37
C ASN A 70 -4.65 10.25 -8.80
N ASP A 71 -4.48 10.14 -7.50
CA ASP A 71 -4.35 8.88 -6.82
C ASP A 71 -5.22 8.82 -5.58
N ALA A 72 -5.41 7.60 -5.10
CA ALA A 72 -5.97 7.32 -3.80
C ALA A 72 -5.15 6.21 -3.15
N LYS A 73 -4.80 6.40 -1.89
CA LYS A 73 -4.07 5.46 -1.06
C LYS A 73 -4.91 5.11 0.17
N LEU A 74 -5.02 3.81 0.46
CA LEU A 74 -5.67 3.30 1.66
C LEU A 74 -4.70 2.38 2.38
N VAL A 75 -4.71 2.47 3.71
CA VAL A 75 -3.92 1.60 4.58
C VAL A 75 -4.87 0.89 5.53
N TYR A 76 -4.73 -0.43 5.57
CA TYR A 76 -5.40 -1.30 6.55
C TYR A 76 -4.33 -2.07 7.34
N GLY A 77 -4.61 -2.39 8.59
CA GLY A 77 -3.67 -3.07 9.46
C GLY A 77 -3.82 -2.69 10.92
N THR A 78 -2.78 -2.97 11.68
CA THR A 78 -2.68 -2.63 13.09
C THR A 78 -1.65 -1.51 13.30
N ALA A 79 -1.86 -0.68 14.32
CA ALA A 79 -0.94 0.43 14.62
C ALA A 79 0.48 -0.03 15.00
N ASP A 80 0.63 -1.28 15.47
CA ASP A 80 1.90 -1.91 15.80
C ASP A 80 2.63 -2.50 14.57
N GLY A 81 2.03 -2.42 13.38
CA GLY A 81 2.59 -2.93 12.13
C GLY A 81 2.57 -4.46 11.98
N SER A 82 1.97 -5.21 12.92
CA SER A 82 1.87 -6.68 12.84
C SER A 82 0.96 -7.17 11.71
N ARG A 83 0.07 -6.30 11.22
CA ARG A 83 -0.66 -6.45 9.96
C ARG A 83 -0.53 -5.18 9.17
N HIS A 84 -0.29 -5.31 7.87
CA HIS A 84 -0.22 -4.16 6.98
C HIS A 84 -0.68 -4.52 5.58
N LEU A 85 -1.64 -3.76 5.05
CA LEU A 85 -2.12 -3.87 3.68
C LEU A 85 -2.26 -2.45 3.13
N GLU A 86 -1.53 -2.18 2.05
CA GLU A 86 -1.64 -0.93 1.32
C GLU A 86 -2.39 -1.15 0.01
N ILE A 87 -3.29 -0.23 -0.32
CA ILE A 87 -4.02 -0.18 -1.59
C ILE A 87 -3.76 1.17 -2.23
N SER A 88 -3.30 1.18 -3.47
CA SER A 88 -3.12 2.39 -4.29
C SER A 88 -3.90 2.25 -5.58
N LEU A 89 -4.64 3.30 -5.95
CA LEU A 89 -5.34 3.42 -7.22
C LEU A 89 -4.97 4.75 -7.86
N ILE A 90 -4.37 4.69 -9.05
CA ILE A 90 -3.88 5.87 -9.77
C ILE A 90 -4.66 6.03 -11.08
N ASP A 91 -5.26 7.20 -11.29
CA ASP A 91 -5.83 7.62 -12.57
C ASP A 91 -4.74 8.24 -13.47
N THR A 92 -4.32 7.49 -14.48
CA THR A 92 -3.30 7.94 -15.45
C THR A 92 -3.88 8.77 -16.59
N GLY A 93 -5.20 8.95 -16.65
CA GLY A 93 -5.89 9.70 -17.70
C GLY A 93 -6.27 11.12 -17.31
N MET A 94 -5.96 11.56 -16.09
CA MET A 94 -6.23 12.93 -15.69
C MET A 94 -5.29 13.92 -16.40
N PRO A 95 -5.79 15.14 -16.72
CA PRO A 95 -4.95 16.17 -17.31
C PRO A 95 -3.83 16.54 -16.33
N ALA A 96 -2.75 17.13 -16.84
CA ALA A 96 -1.73 17.67 -15.97
C ALA A 96 -2.29 18.80 -15.10
N PRO A 97 -1.82 18.98 -13.86
CA PRO A 97 -2.18 20.11 -13.00
C PRO A 97 -1.45 21.40 -13.45
N ALA A 98 -1.51 21.71 -14.75
CA ALA A 98 -0.90 22.87 -15.38
C ALA A 98 -1.98 23.70 -16.09
N GLN A 99 -1.79 25.02 -16.13
CA GLN A 99 -2.75 25.93 -16.78
C GLN A 99 -2.75 25.79 -18.32
N ASP A 100 -1.61 25.41 -18.91
CA ASP A 100 -1.48 25.16 -20.34
C ASP A 100 -1.16 23.67 -20.60
N ALA A 101 -2.04 23.02 -21.37
CA ALA A 101 -1.91 21.62 -21.75
C ALA A 101 -0.69 21.32 -22.64
N ASN A 102 -0.13 22.33 -23.30
CA ASN A 102 1.04 22.21 -24.18
C ASN A 102 2.35 22.64 -23.52
N SER A 103 2.30 23.06 -22.25
CA SER A 103 3.50 23.32 -21.47
C SER A 103 4.38 22.07 -21.36
N GLU A 104 5.70 22.27 -21.25
CA GLU A 104 6.65 21.16 -21.06
C GLU A 104 6.30 20.31 -19.84
N GLN A 105 5.79 20.93 -18.77
CA GLN A 105 5.34 20.26 -17.55
C GLN A 105 4.12 19.37 -17.83
N ALA A 106 3.16 19.83 -18.64
CA ALA A 106 1.99 19.04 -19.00
C ALA A 106 2.35 17.85 -19.91
N ILE A 107 3.30 18.05 -20.85
CA ILE A 107 3.84 16.98 -21.70
C ILE A 107 4.58 15.95 -20.84
N ALA A 108 5.46 16.39 -19.94
CA ALA A 108 6.22 15.52 -19.06
C ALA A 108 5.28 14.71 -18.13
N TYR A 109 4.27 15.35 -17.56
CA TYR A 109 3.26 14.69 -16.74
C TYR A 109 2.56 13.56 -17.51
N ARG A 110 2.04 13.85 -18.72
CA ARG A 110 1.41 12.82 -19.57
C ARG A 110 2.37 11.68 -19.88
N GLY A 111 3.62 11.99 -20.23
CA GLY A 111 4.63 10.98 -20.49
C GLY A 111 4.90 10.05 -19.28
N VAL A 112 4.87 10.58 -18.06
CA VAL A 112 4.96 9.76 -16.84
C VAL A 112 3.73 8.86 -16.67
N GLN A 113 2.53 9.40 -16.92
CA GLN A 113 1.29 8.62 -16.82
C GLN A 113 1.21 7.51 -17.89
N ASP A 114 1.60 7.81 -19.14
CA ASP A 114 1.72 6.84 -20.24
C ASP A 114 2.72 5.73 -19.87
N LYS A 115 3.91 6.12 -19.42
CA LYS A 115 4.94 5.17 -19.02
C LYS A 115 4.47 4.27 -17.87
N LEU A 116 3.73 4.81 -16.91
CA LEU A 116 3.16 4.02 -15.81
C LEU A 116 2.18 2.96 -16.34
N ARG A 117 1.27 3.32 -17.26
CA ARG A 117 0.37 2.36 -17.93
C ARG A 117 1.13 1.29 -18.69
N ASP A 118 2.10 1.71 -19.52
CA ASP A 118 2.87 0.81 -20.38
C ASP A 118 3.71 -0.17 -19.57
N MET A 119 4.33 0.31 -18.48
CA MET A 119 5.08 -0.53 -17.55
C MET A 119 4.16 -1.52 -16.84
N THR A 120 2.98 -1.10 -16.39
CA THR A 120 2.02 -2.00 -15.76
C THR A 120 1.56 -3.08 -16.74
N HIS A 121 1.16 -2.71 -17.95
CA HIS A 121 0.77 -3.65 -19.00
C HIS A 121 1.89 -4.63 -19.35
N SER A 122 3.12 -4.13 -19.51
CA SER A 122 4.30 -4.94 -19.81
C SER A 122 4.64 -5.89 -18.66
N SER A 123 4.52 -5.43 -17.42
CA SER A 123 4.71 -6.25 -16.22
C SER A 123 3.72 -7.41 -16.18
N LEU A 124 2.42 -7.15 -16.37
CA LEU A 124 1.39 -8.19 -16.42
C LEU A 124 1.68 -9.24 -17.51
N THR A 125 2.09 -8.78 -18.69
CA THR A 125 2.50 -9.66 -19.80
C THR A 125 3.72 -10.50 -19.43
N LEU A 126 4.72 -9.90 -18.78
CA LEU A 126 5.94 -10.60 -18.35
C LEU A 126 5.65 -11.64 -17.26
N LEU A 127 4.80 -11.31 -16.29
CA LEU A 127 4.38 -12.23 -15.23
C LEU A 127 3.68 -13.46 -15.82
N ASN A 128 2.78 -13.27 -16.79
CA ASN A 128 2.13 -14.39 -17.48
C ASN A 128 3.15 -15.28 -18.19
N LYS A 129 4.03 -14.67 -18.99
CA LYS A 129 5.10 -15.40 -19.72
C LYS A 129 6.04 -16.14 -18.78
N THR A 130 6.36 -15.55 -17.63
CA THR A 130 7.21 -16.16 -16.60
C THR A 130 6.57 -17.42 -16.05
N ARG A 131 5.28 -17.36 -15.68
CA ARG A 131 4.52 -18.53 -15.23
C ARG A 131 4.49 -19.62 -16.30
N GLU A 132 4.09 -19.28 -17.52
CA GLU A 132 3.97 -20.24 -18.63
C GLU A 132 5.32 -20.92 -18.93
N THR A 133 6.41 -20.14 -18.93
CA THR A 133 7.76 -20.66 -19.20
C THR A 133 8.22 -21.57 -18.07
N ALA A 134 7.98 -21.18 -16.81
CA ALA A 134 8.39 -21.98 -15.66
C ALA A 134 7.65 -23.33 -15.60
N ILE A 135 6.34 -23.35 -15.90
CA ILE A 135 5.56 -24.59 -16.00
C ILE A 135 6.06 -25.44 -17.17
N ARG A 136 6.19 -24.85 -18.37
CA ARG A 136 6.63 -25.57 -19.57
C ARG A 136 8.01 -26.21 -19.42
N ASN A 137 8.93 -25.51 -18.77
CA ASN A 137 10.30 -25.96 -18.59
C ASN A 137 10.50 -26.80 -17.31
N GLY A 138 9.45 -27.01 -16.50
CA GLY A 138 9.55 -27.72 -15.23
C GLY A 138 10.47 -27.04 -14.20
N THR A 139 10.55 -25.71 -14.23
CA THR A 139 11.43 -24.92 -13.34
C THR A 139 10.70 -24.23 -12.19
N ALA A 140 9.47 -24.65 -11.88
CA ALA A 140 8.68 -24.08 -10.79
C ALA A 140 9.36 -24.21 -9.41
N ASP A 141 10.12 -25.29 -9.20
CA ASP A 141 10.85 -25.53 -7.95
C ASP A 141 11.89 -24.44 -7.63
N LYS A 142 12.39 -23.71 -8.65
CA LYS A 142 13.29 -22.57 -8.45
C LYS A 142 12.63 -21.42 -7.68
N PHE A 143 11.29 -21.37 -7.68
CA PHE A 143 10.49 -20.38 -6.96
C PHE A 143 9.90 -20.95 -5.66
N GLY A 144 10.12 -22.24 -5.38
CA GLY A 144 9.50 -22.96 -4.27
C GLY A 144 8.27 -23.78 -4.64
N GLY A 145 8.02 -23.99 -5.94
CA GLY A 145 6.91 -24.77 -6.49
C GLY A 145 5.91 -23.92 -7.28
N GLU A 146 4.93 -24.55 -7.92
CA GLU A 146 3.95 -23.87 -8.78
C GLU A 146 3.10 -22.83 -8.02
N ASP A 147 2.90 -23.02 -6.72
CA ASP A 147 2.13 -22.11 -5.86
C ASP A 147 2.82 -20.76 -5.65
N TYR A 148 4.13 -20.68 -5.88
CA TYR A 148 4.93 -19.45 -5.78
C TYR A 148 5.12 -18.76 -7.13
N LEU A 149 4.77 -19.41 -8.25
CA LEU A 149 4.79 -18.74 -9.54
C LEU A 149 3.76 -17.60 -9.59
N PRO A 150 4.03 -16.53 -10.36
CA PRO A 150 3.06 -15.47 -10.57
C PRO A 150 1.69 -16.02 -10.99
N VAL A 151 0.62 -15.35 -10.58
CA VAL A 151 -0.74 -15.70 -11.00
C VAL A 151 -1.34 -14.53 -11.78
N ILE A 152 -1.94 -14.83 -12.93
CA ILE A 152 -2.77 -13.87 -13.65
C ILE A 152 -4.22 -14.22 -13.38
N ASP A 153 -4.94 -13.27 -12.80
CA ASP A 153 -6.38 -13.31 -12.60
C ASP A 153 -7.04 -12.20 -13.44
N THR A 154 -8.36 -12.16 -13.44
CA THR A 154 -9.13 -11.14 -14.12
C THR A 154 -10.19 -10.58 -13.19
N THR A 155 -10.39 -9.27 -13.22
CA THR A 155 -11.57 -8.66 -12.58
C THR A 155 -12.85 -9.16 -13.23
N ARG A 156 -13.99 -8.91 -12.60
CA ARG A 156 -15.32 -9.16 -13.20
C ARG A 156 -15.56 -8.39 -14.50
N MET A 157 -14.80 -7.33 -14.77
CA MET A 157 -14.85 -6.56 -16.02
C MET A 157 -13.92 -7.14 -17.10
N GLY A 158 -13.15 -8.17 -16.79
CA GLY A 158 -12.15 -8.76 -17.70
C GLY A 158 -10.79 -8.09 -17.67
N ASP A 159 -10.56 -7.12 -16.76
CA ASP A 159 -9.26 -6.45 -16.64
C ASP A 159 -8.21 -7.38 -15.97
N PRO A 160 -6.97 -7.43 -16.46
CA PRO A 160 -5.94 -8.32 -15.94
C PRO A 160 -5.41 -7.87 -14.57
N LEU A 161 -5.20 -8.84 -13.69
CA LEU A 161 -4.57 -8.70 -12.37
C LEU A 161 -3.38 -9.66 -12.28
N GLY A 162 -2.21 -9.17 -11.92
CA GLY A 162 -1.00 -9.95 -11.70
C GLY A 162 -0.67 -10.01 -10.23
N ILE A 163 -0.49 -11.21 -9.69
CA ILE A 163 -0.21 -11.46 -8.28
C ILE A 163 1.17 -12.10 -8.19
N VAL A 164 1.97 -11.58 -7.29
CA VAL A 164 3.31 -12.08 -7.00
C VAL A 164 3.53 -12.15 -5.49
N ALA A 165 4.23 -13.19 -5.07
CA ALA A 165 4.81 -13.30 -3.75
C ALA A 165 6.33 -13.51 -3.89
N PRO A 166 7.12 -13.17 -2.85
CA PRO A 166 8.52 -13.56 -2.80
C PRO A 166 8.68 -15.07 -2.97
N ALA A 167 9.83 -15.51 -3.50
CA ALA A 167 10.11 -16.94 -3.58
C ALA A 167 10.11 -17.57 -2.18
N LYS A 168 9.87 -18.88 -2.11
CA LYS A 168 9.78 -19.59 -0.83
C LYS A 168 11.05 -19.39 0.01
N GLY A 169 10.86 -18.86 1.23
CA GLY A 169 11.95 -18.57 2.16
C GLY A 169 12.61 -17.20 1.99
N GLU A 170 12.24 -16.44 0.96
CA GLU A 170 12.73 -15.07 0.76
C GLU A 170 11.90 -14.05 1.54
N ALA A 171 12.57 -12.98 1.97
CA ALA A 171 11.93 -11.81 2.52
C ALA A 171 11.42 -10.90 1.38
N GLY A 172 10.37 -10.14 1.64
CA GLY A 172 9.79 -9.22 0.67
C GLY A 172 8.29 -9.07 0.87
N GLU A 173 7.71 -8.15 0.11
CA GLU A 173 6.29 -7.92 0.06
C GLU A 173 5.65 -8.73 -1.06
N SER A 174 4.43 -9.21 -0.80
CA SER A 174 3.58 -9.73 -1.84
C SER A 174 2.75 -8.60 -2.42
N SER A 175 2.42 -8.67 -3.70
CA SER A 175 1.63 -7.65 -4.35
C SER A 175 0.65 -8.20 -5.38
N LEU A 176 -0.41 -7.43 -5.60
CA LEU A 176 -1.29 -7.53 -6.75
C LEU A 176 -1.21 -6.22 -7.52
N THR A 177 -0.95 -6.30 -8.81
CA THR A 177 -0.97 -5.15 -9.73
C THR A 177 -2.05 -5.37 -10.79
N GLY A 178 -2.79 -4.33 -11.16
CA GLY A 178 -3.81 -4.40 -12.20
C GLY A 178 -3.83 -3.15 -13.08
N LEU A 179 -4.25 -3.32 -14.33
CA LEU A 179 -4.56 -2.20 -15.23
C LEU A 179 -6.05 -2.22 -15.55
N ILE A 180 -6.81 -1.43 -14.81
CA ILE A 180 -8.26 -1.41 -14.84
C ILE A 180 -8.72 -0.45 -15.93
N LYS A 181 -9.58 -0.92 -16.85
CA LYS A 181 -10.08 -0.16 -18.00
C LYS A 181 -8.98 0.48 -18.86
N GLY A 182 -7.78 -0.12 -18.89
CA GLY A 182 -6.62 0.43 -19.61
C GLY A 182 -6.10 1.77 -19.08
N ARG A 183 -6.61 2.27 -17.95
CA ARG A 183 -6.37 3.65 -17.47
C ARG A 183 -6.00 3.71 -16.00
N TYR A 184 -6.60 2.90 -15.15
CA TYR A 184 -6.37 2.99 -13.72
C TYR A 184 -5.38 1.92 -13.30
N VAL A 185 -4.26 2.34 -12.70
CA VAL A 185 -3.26 1.41 -12.16
C VAL A 185 -3.63 1.11 -10.72
N LEU A 186 -3.93 -0.15 -10.45
CA LEU A 186 -4.27 -0.67 -9.13
C LEU A 186 -3.06 -1.42 -8.58
N THR A 187 -2.67 -1.13 -7.35
CA THR A 187 -1.65 -1.88 -6.62
C THR A 187 -2.16 -2.19 -5.22
N LEU A 188 -2.09 -3.46 -4.81
CA LEU A 188 -2.22 -3.89 -3.43
C LEU A 188 -0.88 -4.48 -3.00
N SER A 189 -0.40 -4.18 -1.79
CA SER A 189 0.79 -4.81 -1.25
C SER A 189 0.64 -5.11 0.24
N THR A 190 1.33 -6.17 0.67
CA THR A 190 1.42 -6.53 2.08
C THR A 190 2.73 -7.28 2.36
N PRO A 191 3.44 -6.98 3.46
CA PRO A 191 4.54 -7.81 3.95
C PRO A 191 4.01 -9.08 4.64
N ASP A 192 2.72 -9.17 4.91
CA ASP A 192 2.11 -10.29 5.63
C ASP A 192 2.11 -11.53 4.75
N LYS A 193 2.28 -12.69 5.40
CA LYS A 193 2.39 -14.00 4.73
C LYS A 193 1.31 -14.95 5.23
N PRO A 194 0.02 -14.66 4.98
CA PRO A 194 -1.05 -15.59 5.33
C PRO A 194 -0.78 -16.97 4.69
N ASN A 195 -1.00 -18.04 5.46
CA ASN A 195 -0.87 -19.42 4.99
C ASN A 195 0.45 -19.71 4.25
N GLY A 196 1.57 -19.22 4.78
CA GLY A 196 2.92 -19.49 4.24
C GLY A 196 3.38 -18.58 3.11
N GLY A 197 2.54 -17.61 2.69
CA GLY A 197 2.94 -16.54 1.77
C GLY A 197 3.22 -16.98 0.34
N SER A 198 2.62 -18.07 -0.14
CA SER A 198 2.67 -18.43 -1.56
C SER A 198 1.79 -17.48 -2.39
N THR A 199 2.07 -17.35 -3.68
CA THR A 199 1.27 -16.52 -4.59
C THR A 199 -0.20 -16.96 -4.62
N GLN A 200 -0.49 -18.26 -4.51
CA GLN A 200 -1.86 -18.76 -4.39
C GLN A 200 -2.55 -18.34 -3.09
N SER A 201 -1.85 -18.40 -1.95
CA SER A 201 -2.39 -17.88 -0.68
C SER A 201 -2.66 -16.37 -0.77
N MET A 202 -1.75 -15.62 -1.42
CA MET A 202 -1.93 -14.18 -1.63
C MET A 202 -3.09 -13.85 -2.56
N ARG A 203 -3.34 -14.68 -3.58
CA ARG A 203 -4.54 -14.56 -4.42
C ARG A 203 -5.83 -14.63 -3.61
N GLN A 204 -5.90 -15.54 -2.65
CA GLN A 204 -7.07 -15.69 -1.77
C GLN A 204 -7.27 -14.49 -0.84
N LEU A 205 -6.23 -13.70 -0.56
CA LEU A 205 -6.35 -12.44 0.16
C LEU A 205 -6.73 -11.29 -0.79
N PHE A 206 -5.95 -11.07 -1.84
CA PHE A 206 -6.05 -9.87 -2.66
C PHE A 206 -7.28 -9.83 -3.56
N VAL A 207 -7.60 -10.93 -4.26
CA VAL A 207 -8.72 -10.92 -5.23
C VAL A 207 -10.03 -10.56 -4.56
N PRO A 208 -10.39 -11.15 -3.40
CA PRO A 208 -11.63 -10.76 -2.73
C PRO A 208 -11.66 -9.30 -2.25
N ILE A 209 -10.50 -8.69 -1.94
CA ILE A 209 -10.42 -7.24 -1.66
C ILE A 209 -10.75 -6.43 -2.91
N VAL A 210 -10.15 -6.80 -4.05
CA VAL A 210 -10.46 -6.17 -5.36
C VAL A 210 -11.93 -6.31 -5.71
N GLU A 211 -12.58 -7.42 -5.37
CA GLU A 211 -14.01 -7.62 -5.59
C GLU A 211 -14.92 -6.74 -4.71
N GLN A 212 -14.43 -6.27 -3.57
CA GLN A 212 -15.14 -5.30 -2.73
C GLN A 212 -14.97 -3.87 -3.25
N MET A 213 -13.94 -3.61 -4.06
CA MET A 213 -13.78 -2.35 -4.77
C MET A 213 -14.86 -2.23 -5.86
N LYS A 214 -15.44 -1.04 -5.99
CA LYS A 214 -16.47 -0.77 -7.00
C LYS A 214 -15.82 -0.27 -8.29
N LEU A 215 -14.88 -1.03 -8.83
CA LEU A 215 -14.07 -0.63 -9.99
C LEU A 215 -14.91 -0.31 -11.24
N THR A 216 -16.12 -0.87 -11.35
CA THR A 216 -17.09 -0.54 -12.40
C THR A 216 -17.58 0.90 -12.36
N ALA A 217 -17.52 1.56 -11.19
CA ALA A 217 -17.93 2.95 -10.99
C ALA A 217 -16.85 3.96 -11.44
N LEU A 218 -15.66 3.50 -11.79
CA LEU A 218 -14.67 4.34 -12.46
C LEU A 218 -15.22 4.80 -13.81
N PRO A 219 -14.87 6.01 -14.30
CA PRO A 219 -15.18 6.45 -15.66
C PRO A 219 -14.70 5.48 -16.75
#